data_AF-A0A3D0X9S6-F1
#
_entry.id   AF-A0A3D0X9S6-F1
#
_cell.length_a   1.000
_cell.length_b   1.000
_cell.length_c   1.000
_cell.angle_alpha   90.00
_cell.angle_beta   90.00
_cell.angle_gamma   90.00
#
_symmetry.space_group_name_H-M   'P 1'
#
loop_
_entity.id
_entity.type
_entity.pdbx_description
1 polymer ?
#
loop_
_entity_poly.entity_id
_entity_poly.type
_entity_poly.pdbx_seq_one_letter_code
_entity_poly.pdbx_strand_id
1 'polypeptide(L)'
;MGIYDLKATACDFLINVLEYCSDVVAVTQKERPYFYVADRALDEIGATALITKNTSELSECDLIIAPSVIDVSLPLKASAIVLTTKRPKCKVGGMVYYRYNFSMPNGFAGIKPEELDEEYFCSALYTLGAQYELGSIVPLSCRNENMSQTVKSLCAAIESQKMQ
;
A
#
# COMPACT_ATOMS: atom_id res chain seq x y z
N MET A 1 -2.85 -1.79 11.03
CA MET A 1 -2.49 -1.30 9.67
C MET A 1 -3.72 -0.66 9.04
N GLY A 2 -3.56 0.46 8.35
CA GLY A 2 -4.65 1.20 7.71
C GLY A 2 -4.59 1.10 6.18
N ILE A 3 -5.73 0.88 5.54
CA ILE A 3 -5.93 0.99 4.09
C ILE A 3 -6.86 2.17 3.85
N TYR A 4 -6.42 3.17 3.07
CA TYR A 4 -7.22 4.34 2.72
C TYR A 4 -7.60 4.30 1.23
N ASP A 5 -8.77 3.74 0.93
CA ASP A 5 -9.25 3.49 -0.43
C ASP A 5 -10.72 3.88 -0.58
N LEU A 6 -10.97 5.18 -0.73
CA LEU A 6 -12.32 5.73 -0.79
C LEU A 6 -13.18 5.15 -1.92
N LYS A 7 -12.57 4.68 -3.01
CA LYS A 7 -13.27 4.21 -4.21
C LYS A 7 -13.32 2.68 -4.32
N ALA A 8 -12.74 1.95 -3.37
CA ALA A 8 -12.60 0.50 -3.40
C ALA A 8 -11.90 -0.02 -4.66
N THR A 9 -10.93 0.75 -5.18
CA THR A 9 -10.18 0.37 -6.39
C THR A 9 -9.15 -0.73 -6.14
N ALA A 10 -8.78 -0.96 -4.88
CA ALA A 10 -7.81 -1.97 -4.50
C ALA A 10 -8.36 -2.88 -3.39
N CYS A 11 -9.68 -3.13 -3.35
CA CYS A 11 -10.28 -3.95 -2.29
C CYS A 11 -9.72 -5.39 -2.23
N ASP A 12 -9.32 -5.96 -3.38
CA ASP A 12 -8.66 -7.28 -3.42
C ASP A 12 -7.31 -7.31 -2.68
N PHE A 13 -6.68 -6.16 -2.44
CA PHE A 13 -5.48 -6.07 -1.63
C PHE A 13 -5.71 -6.48 -0.17
N LEU A 14 -6.96 -6.37 0.33
CA LEU A 14 -7.26 -6.65 1.74
C LEU A 14 -6.87 -8.07 2.15
N ILE A 15 -7.15 -9.09 1.33
CA ILE A 15 -6.85 -10.48 1.68
C ILE A 15 -5.34 -10.71 1.84
N ASN A 16 -4.53 -10.13 0.94
CA ASN A 16 -3.08 -10.20 0.99
C ASN A 16 -2.52 -9.51 2.24
N VAL A 17 -3.18 -8.47 2.74
CA VAL A 17 -2.79 -7.81 3.98
C VAL A 17 -3.12 -8.68 5.19
N LEU A 18 -4.30 -9.30 5.19
CA LEU A 18 -4.77 -10.13 6.30
C LEU A 18 -3.93 -11.40 6.51
N GLU A 19 -3.21 -11.88 5.50
CA GLU A 19 -2.23 -12.96 5.66
C GLU A 19 -1.10 -12.62 6.65
N TYR A 20 -0.76 -11.33 6.80
CA TYR A 20 0.38 -10.88 7.61
C TYR A 20 -0.01 -9.94 8.76
N CYS A 21 -1.26 -9.47 8.82
CA CYS A 21 -1.73 -8.49 9.78
C CYS A 21 -3.09 -8.88 10.39
N SER A 22 -3.18 -8.88 11.72
CA SER A 22 -4.42 -9.15 12.47
C SER A 22 -5.35 -7.92 12.56
N ASP A 23 -4.78 -6.73 12.79
CA ASP A 23 -5.53 -5.51 13.09
C ASP A 23 -5.54 -4.56 11.88
N VAL A 24 -6.38 -4.89 10.90
CA VAL A 24 -6.52 -4.13 9.65
C VAL A 24 -7.75 -3.25 9.69
N VAL A 25 -7.58 -1.97 9.36
CA VAL A 25 -8.65 -0.98 9.19
C VAL A 25 -8.71 -0.56 7.73
N ALA A 26 -9.84 -0.77 7.06
CA ALA A 26 -10.09 -0.30 5.70
C ALA A 26 -11.07 0.88 5.72
N VAL A 27 -10.57 2.07 5.41
CA VAL A 27 -11.38 3.28 5.25
C VAL A 27 -11.82 3.43 3.79
N THR A 28 -13.11 3.37 3.54
CA THR A 28 -13.69 3.44 2.20
C THR A 28 -15.06 4.11 2.18
N GLN A 29 -15.43 4.76 1.07
CA GLN A 29 -16.82 5.21 0.83
C GLN A 29 -17.66 4.13 0.11
N LYS A 30 -17.01 3.09 -0.42
CA LYS A 30 -17.65 1.96 -1.09
C LYS A 30 -17.34 0.68 -0.31
N GLU A 31 -18.15 0.39 0.70
CA GLU A 31 -17.89 -0.71 1.64
C GLU A 31 -18.17 -2.09 1.05
N ARG A 32 -19.16 -2.22 0.14
CA ARG A 32 -19.60 -3.53 -0.39
C ARG A 32 -18.47 -4.39 -0.96
N PRO A 33 -17.55 -3.87 -1.82
CA PRO A 33 -16.42 -4.67 -2.30
C PRO A 33 -15.50 -5.14 -1.18
N TYR A 34 -15.24 -4.29 -0.17
CA TYR A 34 -14.42 -4.67 0.98
C TYR A 34 -15.10 -5.74 1.85
N PHE A 35 -16.41 -5.67 2.07
CA PHE A 35 -17.14 -6.70 2.81
C PHE A 35 -17.08 -8.05 2.10
N TYR A 36 -17.23 -8.07 0.77
CA TYR A 36 -17.09 -9.31 0.00
C TYR A 36 -15.71 -9.96 0.17
N VAL A 37 -14.64 -9.15 0.14
CA VAL A 37 -13.28 -9.65 0.35
C VAL A 37 -13.04 -10.07 1.81
N ALA A 38 -13.62 -9.36 2.78
CA ALA A 38 -13.52 -9.70 4.20
C ALA A 38 -14.27 -11.00 4.54
N ASP A 39 -15.44 -11.25 3.95
CA ASP A 39 -16.17 -12.51 4.11
C ASP A 39 -15.35 -13.67 3.54
N ARG A 40 -14.77 -13.47 2.34
CA ARG A 40 -13.87 -14.47 1.74
C ARG A 40 -12.63 -14.73 2.60
N ALA A 41 -12.01 -13.69 3.15
CA ALA A 41 -10.86 -13.83 4.05
C ALA A 41 -11.24 -14.56 5.36
N LEU A 42 -12.45 -14.34 5.88
CA LEU A 42 -12.93 -15.06 7.06
C LEU A 42 -13.09 -16.56 6.77
N ASP A 43 -13.64 -16.90 5.60
CA ASP A 43 -13.82 -18.30 5.18
C ASP A 43 -12.50 -19.01 4.86
N GLU A 44 -11.57 -18.32 4.19
CA GLU A 44 -10.32 -18.92 3.68
C GLU A 44 -9.19 -18.96 4.73
N ILE A 45 -9.05 -17.90 5.52
CA ILE A 45 -7.91 -17.74 6.47
C ILE A 45 -8.33 -17.38 7.90
N GLY A 46 -9.64 -17.30 8.19
CA GLY A 46 -10.13 -17.02 9.53
C GLY A 46 -9.85 -15.59 10.01
N ALA A 47 -9.58 -14.65 9.11
CA ALA A 47 -9.21 -13.28 9.42
C ALA A 47 -10.24 -12.27 8.89
N THR A 48 -10.35 -11.12 9.55
CA THR A 48 -11.27 -10.05 9.14
C THR A 48 -10.66 -8.67 9.42
N ALA A 49 -11.33 -7.63 8.93
CA ALA A 49 -10.89 -6.25 9.05
C ALA A 49 -12.04 -5.32 9.47
N LEU A 50 -11.71 -4.22 10.13
CA LEU A 50 -12.65 -3.14 10.36
C LEU A 50 -12.86 -2.36 9.06
N ILE A 51 -14.07 -2.43 8.50
CA ILE A 51 -14.45 -1.67 7.29
C ILE A 51 -15.29 -0.48 7.73
N THR A 52 -14.88 0.73 7.35
CA THR A 52 -15.48 1.96 7.88
C THR A 52 -15.38 3.13 6.92
N LYS A 53 -16.26 4.13 7.11
CA LYS A 53 -16.14 5.47 6.49
C LYS A 53 -15.39 6.46 7.36
N ASN A 54 -15.20 6.14 8.64
CA ASN A 54 -14.61 7.01 9.63
C ASN A 54 -13.07 7.07 9.46
N THR A 55 -12.54 8.21 9.02
CA THR A 55 -11.09 8.38 8.87
C THR A 55 -10.35 8.46 10.21
N SER A 56 -11.05 8.72 11.33
CA SER A 56 -10.46 8.73 12.66
C SER A 56 -9.89 7.39 13.09
N GLU A 57 -10.39 6.27 12.56
CA GLU A 57 -9.85 4.94 12.86
C GLU A 57 -8.39 4.75 12.38
N LEU A 58 -7.90 5.63 11.49
CA LEU A 58 -6.51 5.63 11.06
C LEU A 58 -5.55 6.20 12.12
N SER A 59 -6.05 6.84 13.19
CA SER A 59 -5.19 7.41 14.24
C SER A 59 -4.37 6.37 14.97
N GLU A 60 -4.85 5.13 15.03
CA GLU A 60 -4.17 4.04 15.72
C GLU A 60 -3.20 3.28 14.82
N CYS A 61 -3.20 3.56 13.51
CA CYS A 61 -2.41 2.83 12.53
C CYS A 61 -0.97 3.37 12.42
N ASP A 62 0.01 2.47 12.54
CA ASP A 62 1.43 2.80 12.36
C ASP A 62 1.88 2.75 10.89
N LEU A 63 1.16 1.99 10.06
CA LEU A 63 1.35 1.89 8.62
C LEU A 63 0.03 2.16 7.91
N ILE A 64 0.04 3.09 6.96
CA ILE A 64 -1.09 3.45 6.12
C ILE A 64 -0.72 3.23 4.66
N ILE A 65 -1.55 2.49 3.93
CA ILE A 65 -1.44 2.31 2.47
C ILE A 65 -2.63 3.00 1.80
N ALA A 66 -2.33 3.95 0.93
CA ALA A 66 -3.32 4.71 0.18
C ALA A 66 -3.11 4.47 -1.33
N PRO A 67 -3.86 3.54 -1.96
CA PRO A 67 -3.77 3.27 -3.41
C PRO A 67 -4.23 4.43 -4.30
N SER A 68 -4.57 5.58 -3.71
CA SER A 68 -4.96 6.78 -4.42
C SER A 68 -4.34 8.03 -3.76
N VAL A 69 -4.38 9.15 -4.47
CA VAL A 69 -3.88 10.42 -3.96
C VAL A 69 -4.69 10.85 -2.74
N ILE A 70 -4.00 11.15 -1.64
CA ILE A 70 -4.63 11.72 -0.44
C ILE A 70 -4.89 13.21 -0.69
N ASP A 71 -6.16 13.61 -0.68
CA ASP A 71 -6.62 14.97 -0.95
C ASP A 71 -7.27 15.66 0.27
N VAL A 72 -7.50 14.91 1.34
CA VAL A 72 -8.02 15.40 2.62
C VAL A 72 -7.03 15.13 3.75
N SER A 73 -7.05 15.98 4.78
CA SER A 73 -6.22 15.77 5.96
C SER A 73 -6.69 14.52 6.71
N LEU A 74 -5.75 13.67 7.09
CA LEU A 74 -6.01 12.43 7.81
C LEU A 74 -5.46 12.54 9.25
N PRO A 75 -6.19 12.05 10.25
CA PRO A 75 -5.76 12.07 11.64
C PRO A 75 -4.75 10.94 11.90
N LEU A 76 -3.50 11.13 11.48
CA LEU A 76 -2.44 10.12 11.59
C LEU A 76 -1.46 10.46 12.72
N LYS A 77 -0.85 9.44 13.33
CA LYS A 77 0.28 9.63 14.25
C LYS A 77 1.44 10.32 13.54
N ALA A 78 2.21 11.12 14.27
CA ALA A 78 3.41 11.74 13.72
C ALA A 78 4.50 10.71 13.32
N SER A 79 4.47 9.52 13.93
CA SER A 79 5.36 8.39 13.62
C SER A 79 4.84 7.48 12.50
N ALA A 80 3.58 7.64 12.08
CA ALA A 80 2.97 6.73 11.12
C ALA A 80 3.69 6.78 9.77
N ILE A 81 3.88 5.63 9.14
CA ILE A 81 4.43 5.53 7.79
C ILE A 81 3.26 5.51 6.81
N VAL A 82 3.32 6.38 5.80
CA VAL A 82 2.27 6.50 4.78
C VAL A 82 2.85 6.20 3.41
N LEU A 83 2.32 5.18 2.75
CA LEU A 83 2.66 4.82 1.37
C LEU A 83 1.48 5.19 0.47
N THR A 84 1.71 6.03 -0.54
CA THR A 84 0.65 6.47 -1.47
C THR A 84 1.13 6.51 -2.92
N THR A 85 0.21 6.48 -3.88
CA THR A 85 0.58 6.40 -5.31
C THR A 85 1.08 7.73 -5.89
N LYS A 86 0.74 8.88 -5.29
CA LYS A 86 1.23 10.20 -5.72
C LYS A 86 1.36 11.16 -4.54
N ARG A 87 2.10 12.25 -4.76
CA ARG A 87 2.23 13.34 -3.78
C ARG A 87 0.85 13.76 -3.28
N PRO A 88 0.59 13.72 -1.95
CA PRO A 88 -0.65 14.24 -1.39
C PRO A 88 -0.92 15.69 -1.78
N LYS A 89 -2.19 16.04 -1.97
CA LYS A 89 -2.62 17.42 -2.28
C LYS A 89 -2.78 18.29 -1.03
N CYS A 90 -2.68 17.69 0.14
CA CYS A 90 -2.77 18.35 1.43
C CYS A 90 -1.58 17.95 2.32
N LYS A 91 -1.41 18.64 3.45
CA LYS A 91 -0.45 18.24 4.47
C LYS A 91 -1.00 17.00 5.19
N VAL A 92 -0.28 15.89 5.06
CA VAL A 92 -0.55 14.63 5.74
C VAL A 92 0.46 14.47 6.88
N GLY A 93 0.01 14.04 8.06
CA GLY A 93 0.89 13.71 9.18
C GLY A 93 1.73 12.46 8.88
N GLY A 94 2.72 12.18 9.72
CA GLY A 94 3.57 11.01 9.56
C GLY A 94 4.71 11.17 8.54
N MET A 95 5.38 10.05 8.27
CA MET A 95 6.43 9.90 7.28
C MET A 95 5.83 9.43 5.95
N VAL A 96 5.64 10.36 5.02
CA VAL A 96 4.94 10.10 3.75
C VAL A 96 5.92 9.80 2.62
N TYR A 97 5.69 8.69 1.93
CA TYR A 97 6.42 8.27 0.75
C TYR A 97 5.45 8.02 -0.40
N TYR A 98 5.77 8.55 -1.58
CA TYR A 98 4.86 8.51 -2.73
C TYR A 98 5.55 8.23 -4.07
N ARG A 99 6.81 7.80 -3.98
CA ARG A 99 7.59 7.26 -5.08
C ARG A 99 8.29 6.03 -4.55
N TYR A 100 8.47 5.05 -5.41
CA TYR A 100 9.30 3.90 -5.10
C TYR A 100 10.28 3.67 -6.24
N ASN A 101 11.27 2.83 -5.99
CA ASN A 101 12.15 2.33 -7.03
C ASN A 101 12.28 0.82 -6.85
N PHE A 102 12.35 0.08 -7.94
CA PHE A 102 12.55 -1.36 -7.95
C PHE A 102 13.55 -1.72 -9.04
N SER A 103 14.03 -2.96 -9.03
CA SER A 103 14.83 -3.50 -10.13
C SER A 103 13.98 -4.50 -10.88
N MET A 104 13.82 -4.28 -12.19
CA MET A 104 13.16 -5.24 -13.06
C MET A 104 13.88 -6.59 -13.00
N PRO A 105 13.17 -7.71 -12.79
CA PRO A 105 13.79 -9.03 -12.75
C PRO A 105 14.57 -9.38 -14.03
N ASN A 106 15.68 -10.10 -13.84
CA ASN A 106 16.56 -10.53 -14.91
C ASN A 106 15.78 -11.41 -15.91
N GLY A 107 15.68 -10.97 -17.16
CA GLY A 107 14.95 -11.65 -18.24
C GLY A 107 14.06 -10.72 -19.04
N PHE A 108 13.48 -9.70 -18.41
CA PHE A 108 12.58 -8.76 -19.08
C PHE A 108 13.31 -7.55 -19.69
N ALA A 109 14.54 -7.27 -19.23
CA ALA A 109 15.35 -6.16 -19.73
C ALA A 109 15.62 -6.21 -21.24
N GLY A 110 15.82 -7.41 -21.80
CA GLY A 110 16.11 -7.58 -23.23
C GLY A 110 14.91 -7.40 -24.15
N ILE A 111 13.68 -7.42 -23.60
CA ILE A 111 12.44 -7.28 -24.37
C ILE A 111 11.71 -5.97 -24.09
N LYS A 112 12.21 -5.16 -23.14
CA LYS A 112 11.62 -3.87 -22.80
C LYS A 112 11.89 -2.87 -23.93
N PRO A 113 10.87 -2.27 -24.55
CA PRO A 113 11.05 -1.14 -25.47
C PRO A 113 11.78 0.02 -24.79
N GLU A 114 12.65 0.73 -25.52
CA GLU A 114 13.44 1.83 -24.97
C GLU A 114 12.55 2.99 -24.51
N GLU A 115 11.42 3.20 -25.18
CA GLU A 115 10.49 4.31 -24.96
C GLU A 115 9.61 4.13 -23.71
N LEU A 116 9.50 2.90 -23.20
CA LEU A 116 8.68 2.60 -22.03
C LEU A 116 9.50 2.69 -20.74
N ASP A 117 8.91 3.33 -19.73
CA ASP A 117 9.45 3.28 -18.39
C ASP A 117 9.33 1.86 -17.81
N GLU A 118 10.28 1.50 -16.94
CA GLU A 118 10.37 0.15 -16.37
C GLU A 118 9.13 -0.20 -15.55
N GLU A 119 8.56 0.77 -14.82
CA GLU A 119 7.37 0.59 -13.99
C GLU A 119 6.14 0.24 -14.83
N TYR A 120 5.88 1.02 -15.87
CA TYR A 120 4.79 0.80 -16.80
C TYR A 120 4.94 -0.52 -17.54
N PHE A 121 6.15 -0.83 -18.02
CA PHE A 121 6.41 -2.09 -18.72
C PHE A 121 6.16 -3.31 -17.83
N CYS A 122 6.69 -3.31 -16.61
CA CYS A 122 6.47 -4.42 -15.66
C CYS A 122 4.99 -4.53 -15.27
N SER A 123 4.30 -3.40 -15.07
CA SER A 123 2.87 -3.37 -14.77
C SER A 123 2.03 -3.95 -15.91
N ALA A 124 2.41 -3.65 -17.16
CA ALA A 124 1.77 -4.19 -18.36
C ALA A 124 2.04 -5.70 -18.51
N LEU A 125 3.26 -6.17 -18.25
CA LEU A 125 3.56 -7.61 -18.25
C LEU A 125 2.79 -8.38 -17.19
N TYR A 126 2.65 -7.81 -15.99
CA TYR A 126 1.85 -8.41 -14.92
C TYR A 126 0.37 -8.51 -15.31
N THR A 127 -0.20 -7.39 -15.77
CA THR A 127 -1.65 -7.27 -16.01
C THR A 127 -2.09 -7.90 -17.33
N LEU A 128 -1.35 -7.65 -18.41
CA LEU A 128 -1.70 -8.05 -19.77
C LEU A 128 -0.92 -9.29 -20.22
N GLY A 129 0.33 -9.43 -19.78
CA GLY A 129 1.20 -10.56 -20.11
C GLY A 129 1.07 -11.77 -19.19
N ALA A 130 0.18 -11.70 -18.19
CA ALA A 130 -0.03 -12.73 -17.17
C ALA A 130 1.27 -13.18 -16.45
N GLN A 131 2.26 -12.29 -16.37
CA GLN A 131 3.52 -12.56 -15.67
C GLN A 131 3.37 -12.26 -14.18
N TYR A 132 2.56 -13.07 -13.48
CA TYR A 132 2.20 -12.82 -12.08
C TYR A 132 3.37 -12.90 -11.10
N GLU A 133 4.48 -13.54 -11.49
CA GLU A 133 5.73 -13.55 -10.72
C GLU A 133 6.26 -12.13 -10.45
N LEU A 134 5.97 -11.17 -11.33
CA LEU A 134 6.28 -9.75 -11.12
C LEU A 134 5.57 -9.13 -9.91
N GLY A 135 4.48 -9.76 -9.44
CA GLY A 135 3.80 -9.36 -8.20
C GLY A 135 4.64 -9.56 -6.94
N SER A 136 5.72 -10.34 -7.01
CA SER A 136 6.64 -10.57 -5.89
C SER A 136 7.79 -9.55 -5.83
N ILE A 137 7.80 -8.53 -6.70
CA ILE A 137 8.83 -7.50 -6.70
C ILE A 137 8.70 -6.65 -5.42
N VAL A 138 9.75 -6.68 -4.61
CA VAL A 138 9.88 -5.80 -3.45
C VAL A 138 10.57 -4.51 -3.86
N PRO A 139 10.00 -3.33 -3.57
CA PRO A 139 10.68 -2.07 -3.79
C PRO A 139 12.05 -2.03 -3.11
N LEU A 140 13.06 -1.51 -3.80
CA LEU A 140 14.39 -1.26 -3.20
C LEU A 140 14.33 -0.08 -2.23
N SER A 141 13.55 0.94 -2.59
CA SER A 141 13.39 2.13 -1.76
C SER A 141 12.04 2.81 -1.99
N CYS A 142 11.57 3.52 -0.97
CA CYS A 142 10.43 4.44 -1.02
C CYS A 142 10.95 5.84 -0.69
N ARG A 143 10.48 6.85 -1.42
CA ARG A 143 10.97 8.24 -1.28
C ARG A 143 9.86 9.27 -1.43
N ASN A 144 10.15 10.45 -0.91
CA ASN A 144 9.47 11.71 -1.24
C ASN A 144 10.49 12.69 -1.85
N GLU A 145 10.19 13.98 -1.87
CA GLU A 145 11.09 15.00 -2.42
C GLU A 145 12.38 15.20 -1.61
N ASN A 146 12.36 14.92 -0.30
CA ASN A 146 13.44 15.27 0.63
C ASN A 146 14.11 14.06 1.27
N MET A 147 13.46 12.89 1.25
CA MET A 147 13.87 11.69 1.97
C MET A 147 13.71 10.45 1.12
N SER A 148 14.62 9.49 1.31
CA SER A 148 14.57 8.16 0.73
C SER A 148 14.85 7.13 1.82
N GLN A 149 14.07 6.05 1.84
CA GLN A 149 14.22 4.94 2.78
C GLN A 149 14.22 3.61 2.03
N THR A 150 15.02 2.67 2.50
CA THR A 150 14.93 1.28 2.05
C THR A 150 13.75 0.58 2.71
N VAL A 151 13.25 -0.51 2.12
CA VAL A 151 12.22 -1.32 2.80
C VAL A 151 12.72 -1.81 4.17
N LYS A 152 14.00 -2.20 4.29
CA LYS A 152 14.60 -2.62 5.56
C LYS A 152 14.53 -1.52 6.64
N SER A 153 14.79 -0.26 6.27
CA SER A 153 14.73 0.85 7.23
C SER A 153 13.30 1.22 7.61
N LEU A 154 12.33 1.09 6.68
CA LEU A 154 10.91 1.23 7.01
C LEU A 154 10.45 0.13 7.99
N CYS A 155 10.84 -1.14 7.77
CA CYS A 155 10.53 -2.24 8.69
C CYS A 155 11.09 -1.98 10.08
N ALA A 156 12.38 -1.58 10.19
CA ALA A 156 13.00 -1.24 11.47
C ALA A 156 12.27 -0.08 12.18
N ALA A 157 11.81 0.92 11.43
CA ALA A 157 11.04 2.04 11.98
C ALA A 157 9.67 1.61 12.52
N ILE A 158 9.00 0.64 11.88
CA ILE A 158 7.73 0.07 12.36
C ILE A 158 7.97 -0.79 13.61
N GLU A 159 9.01 -1.62 13.63
CA GLU A 159 9.36 -2.45 14.79
C GLU A 159 9.72 -1.60 16.02
N SER A 160 10.46 -0.51 15.82
CA SER A 160 10.84 0.41 16.89
C SER A 160 9.63 1.11 17.52
N GLN A 161 8.52 1.28 16.77
CA GLN A 161 7.28 1.87 17.29
C GLN A 161 6.52 0.91 18.21
N LYS A 162 6.71 -0.41 18.06
CA LYS A 162 6.05 -1.43 18.91
C LYS A 162 6.72 -1.61 20.28
N MET A 163 7.93 -1.08 20.46
CA MET A 163 8.71 -1.20 21.70
C MET A 163 8.60 0.02 22.61
N GLN A 164 7.80 1.02 22.23
CA GLN A 164 7.49 2.23 23.01
C GLN A 164 6.10 2.14 23.62
#